data_AF-A0A150USS0-F1
#
_entry.id   AF-A0A150USS0-F1
#
_cell.length_a   1.000
_cell.length_b   1.000
_cell.length_c   1.000
_cell.angle_alpha   90.00
_cell.angle_beta   90.00
_cell.angle_gamma   90.00
#
_symmetry.space_group_name_H-M   'P 1'
#
loop_
_entity.id
_entity.type
_entity.pdbx_description
1 polymer ?
#
loop_
_entity_poly.entity_id
_entity_poly.type
_entity_poly.pdbx_seq_one_letter_code
_entity_poly.pdbx_strand_id
1 'polypeptide(L)' 'LELRQTEIPTPAPSEVLLHVRCTGICGSDMHLWHSGSIGPLIVDRPCILGHEPSGIVLSVGCQVTNVRPGDRVAIEPGVP' A
#
# COMPACT_ATOMS: atom_id res chain seq x y z
N LEU A 1 -15.15 5.12 -7.56
CA LEU A 1 -13.74 5.56 -7.55
C LEU A 1 -13.71 7.06 -7.32
N GLU A 2 -12.98 7.50 -6.31
CA GLU A 2 -12.77 8.92 -6.02
C GLU A 2 -11.32 9.17 -5.63
N LEU A 3 -10.84 10.40 -5.82
CA LEU A 3 -9.58 10.85 -5.26
C LEU A 3 -9.88 11.56 -3.94
N ARG A 4 -9.26 11.09 -2.87
CA ARG A 4 -9.43 11.64 -1.53
C ARG A 4 -8.08 11.79 -0.85
N GLN A 5 -7.89 12.92 -0.18
CA GLN A 5 -6.73 13.13 0.68
C GLN A 5 -6.95 12.41 2.02
N THR A 6 -5.91 11.72 2.49
CA THR A 6 -5.88 11.05 3.79
C THR A 6 -4.77 11.64 4.66
N GLU A 7 -4.82 11.35 5.95
CA GLU A 7 -3.70 11.65 6.84
C GLU A 7 -2.48 10.80 6.48
N ILE A 8 -1.29 11.35 6.71
CA ILE A 8 -0.04 10.61 6.56
C ILE A 8 0.14 9.75 7.81
N PRO A 9 0.24 8.41 7.69
CA PRO A 9 0.36 7.56 8.86
C PRO A 9 1.74 7.69 9.50
N THR A 10 1.80 7.49 10.82
CA THR A 10 3.06 7.28 11.55
C THR A 10 3.35 5.79 11.59
N PRO A 11 4.53 5.32 11.16
CA PRO A 11 4.84 3.90 11.15
C PRO A 11 4.92 3.34 12.58
N ALA A 12 4.34 2.17 12.80
CA ALA A 12 4.53 1.38 14.02
C ALA A 12 6.00 0.91 14.16
N PRO A 13 6.41 0.35 15.31
CA PRO A 13 7.81 -0.03 15.56
C PRO A 13 8.47 -0.89 14.48
N SER A 14 7.73 -1.81 13.85
CA SER A 14 8.22 -2.71 12.80
C SER A 14 7.82 -2.30 11.38
N GLU A 15 7.25 -1.10 11.20
CA GLU A 15 6.76 -0.61 9.91
C GLU A 15 7.65 0.48 9.33
N VAL A 16 7.42 0.80 8.06
CA VAL A 16 8.07 1.91 7.36
C VAL A 16 7.03 2.80 6.71
N LEU A 17 7.28 4.10 6.69
CA LEU A 17 6.51 5.05 5.89
C LEU A 17 7.15 5.17 4.52
N LEU A 18 6.37 4.94 3.46
CA LEU A 18 6.84 5.01 2.08
C LEU A 18 6.18 6.17 1.32
N HIS A 19 6.98 6.87 0.52
CA HIS A 19 6.46 7.68 -0.59
C HIS A 19 6.32 6.77 -1.81
N VAL A 20 5.09 6.33 -2.09
CA VAL A 20 4.78 5.55 -3.30
C VAL A 20 5.12 6.40 -4.53
N ARG A 21 6.02 5.90 -5.37
CA ARG A 21 6.47 6.61 -6.59
C ARG A 21 5.79 6.10 -7.84
N CYS A 22 5.44 4.82 -7.87
CA CYS A 22 4.62 4.22 -8.90
C CYS A 22 3.85 3.03 -8.32
N THR A 23 2.70 2.73 -8.91
CA THR A 23 1.97 1.48 -8.69
C THR A 23 1.44 1.01 -10.03
N GLY A 24 1.55 -0.29 -10.28
CA GLY A 24 0.84 -0.93 -11.38
C GLY A 24 -0.67 -0.98 -11.11
N ILE A 25 -1.43 -1.27 -12.16
CA ILE A 25 -2.87 -1.55 -12.11
C ILE A 25 -3.07 -2.92 -12.76
N CYS A 26 -3.77 -3.81 -12.05
CA CYS A 26 -4.11 -5.13 -12.51
C CYS A 26 -5.63 -5.28 -12.72
N GLY A 27 -6.04 -6.35 -13.40
CA GLY A 27 -7.45 -6.69 -13.59
C GLY A 27 -8.21 -6.86 -12.26
N SER A 28 -7.52 -7.22 -11.17
CA SER A 28 -8.10 -7.30 -9.83
C SER A 28 -8.50 -5.93 -9.29
N ASP A 29 -7.70 -4.88 -9.48
CA ASP A 29 -8.08 -3.51 -9.07
C ASP A 29 -9.35 -3.07 -9.80
N MET A 30 -9.42 -3.35 -11.10
CA MET A 30 -10.60 -3.06 -11.92
C MET A 30 -11.83 -3.87 -11.46
N HIS A 31 -11.63 -5.15 -11.16
CA HIS A 31 -12.71 -6.03 -10.71
C HIS A 31 -13.24 -5.60 -9.33
N LEU A 32 -12.37 -5.21 -8.39
CA LEU A 32 -12.78 -4.65 -7.10
C LEU A 32 -13.53 -3.32 -7.27
N TRP A 33 -13.08 -2.45 -8.18
CA TRP A 33 -13.79 -1.20 -8.45
C TRP A 33 -15.20 -1.44 -9.02
N HIS A 34 -15.35 -2.34 -9.99
CA HIS A 34 -16.63 -2.56 -10.65
C HIS A 34 -17.60 -3.42 -9.82
N SER A 35 -17.11 -4.50 -9.23
CA SER A 35 -17.95 -5.53 -8.60
C SER A 35 -17.96 -5.44 -7.08
N GLY A 36 -17.09 -4.61 -6.48
CA GLY A 36 -16.91 -4.54 -5.02
C GLY A 36 -16.38 -5.83 -4.39
N SER A 37 -15.95 -6.81 -5.19
CA SER A 37 -15.60 -8.14 -4.70
C SER A 37 -14.77 -8.95 -5.70
N ILE A 38 -13.97 -9.89 -5.20
CA ILE A 38 -13.34 -10.99 -5.96
C ILE A 38 -13.46 -12.27 -5.14
N GLY A 39 -14.35 -13.18 -5.54
CA GLY A 39 -14.61 -14.41 -4.78
C GLY A 39 -15.02 -14.08 -3.33
N PRO A 40 -14.35 -14.61 -2.30
CA PRO A 40 -14.66 -14.31 -0.90
C PRO A 40 -14.18 -12.93 -0.42
N LEU A 41 -13.36 -12.22 -1.20
CA LEU A 41 -12.89 -10.89 -0.85
C LEU A 41 -14.00 -9.87 -1.17
N ILE A 42 -14.63 -9.31 -0.14
CA ILE A 42 -15.70 -8.31 -0.27
C ILE A 42 -15.21 -6.95 0.23
N VAL A 43 -15.43 -5.90 -0.55
CA VAL A 43 -15.18 -4.51 -0.16
C VAL A 43 -16.45 -3.95 0.47
N ASP A 44 -16.55 -4.02 1.79
CA ASP A 44 -17.71 -3.60 2.58
C ASP A 44 -17.57 -2.19 3.19
N ARG A 45 -16.42 -1.57 3.00
CA ARG A 45 -16.05 -0.22 3.49
C ARG A 45 -15.11 0.46 2.51
N PRO A 46 -14.87 1.78 2.65
CA PRO A 46 -13.88 2.47 1.82
C PRO A 46 -12.54 1.74 1.81
N CYS A 47 -12.06 1.44 0.61
CA CYS A 47 -10.84 0.68 0.35
C CYS A 47 -9.97 1.44 -0.64
N ILE A 48 -8.70 1.63 -0.30
CA ILE A 48 -7.69 2.20 -1.21
C ILE A 48 -7.21 1.07 -2.13
N LEU A 49 -7.32 1.27 -3.44
CA LEU A 49 -6.90 0.31 -4.46
C LEU A 49 -5.37 0.37 -4.71
N GLY A 50 -4.84 -0.62 -5.44
CA GLY A 50 -3.44 -0.71 -5.79
C GLY A 50 -2.67 -1.67 -4.88
N HIS A 51 -1.96 -2.60 -5.50
CA HIS A 51 -1.19 -3.63 -4.81
C HIS A 51 0.14 -3.96 -5.51
N GLU A 52 0.52 -3.21 -6.55
CA GLU A 52 1.80 -3.36 -7.25
C GLU A 52 2.74 -2.14 -7.09
N PRO A 53 2.98 -1.61 -5.86
CA PRO A 53 3.75 -0.38 -5.70
C PRO A 53 5.27 -0.55 -5.56
N SER A 54 5.98 0.52 -5.93
CA SER A 54 7.35 0.77 -5.50
C SER A 54 7.51 2.20 -5.01
N GLY A 55 8.47 2.44 -4.12
CA GLY A 55 8.58 3.72 -3.44
C GLY A 55 9.93 4.01 -2.82
N ILE A 56 9.97 5.11 -2.07
CA ILE A 56 11.13 5.57 -1.31
C ILE A 56 10.77 5.55 0.17
N VAL A 57 11.64 5.00 1.01
CA VAL A 57 11.48 5.04 2.47
C VAL A 57 11.62 6.48 2.97
N LEU A 58 10.60 6.99 3.66
CA LEU A 58 10.62 8.32 4.29
C LEU A 58 11.03 8.25 5.76
N SER A 59 10.50 7.27 6.50
CA SER A 59 10.83 7.03 7.91
C SER A 59 10.64 5.55 8.25
N VAL A 60 11.24 5.11 9.35
CA VAL A 60 11.19 3.73 9.82
C VAL A 60 10.82 3.69 11.30
N GLY A 61 10.11 2.65 11.72
CA GLY A 61 9.86 2.36 13.12
C GLY A 61 11.14 1.94 13.85
N CYS A 62 11.12 2.02 15.18
CA CYS A 62 12.32 1.81 16.01
C CYS A 62 12.88 0.38 16.01
N GLN A 63 12.15 -0.61 15.51
CA GLN A 63 12.57 -2.01 15.41
C GLN A 63 13.00 -2.40 13.99
N VAL A 64 12.85 -1.51 13.01
CA VAL A 64 13.27 -1.77 11.62
C VAL A 64 14.79 -1.65 11.51
N THR A 65 15.43 -2.68 10.96
CA THR A 65 16.90 -2.75 10.84
C THR A 65 17.39 -3.06 9.42
N ASN A 66 16.50 -3.43 8.51
CA ASN A 66 16.82 -3.93 7.17
C ASN A 66 16.67 -2.89 6.06
N VAL A 67 16.07 -1.73 6.33
CA VAL A 67 15.96 -0.59 5.40
C VAL A 67 16.08 0.73 6.17
N ARG A 68 16.36 1.82 5.46
CA ARG A 68 16.50 3.17 6.05
C ARG A 68 15.92 4.27 5.15
N PRO A 69 15.65 5.47 5.68
CA PRO A 69 15.20 6.61 4.87
C PRO A 69 16.10 6.85 3.65
N GLY A 70 15.48 7.06 2.49
CA GLY A 70 16.16 7.23 1.20
C GLY A 70 16.30 5.95 0.36
N ASP A 71 16.14 4.77 0.95
CA ASP A 71 16.18 3.51 0.21
C ASP A 71 15.01 3.43 -0.79
N ARG A 72 15.28 2.87 -1.98
CA ARG A 72 14.27 2.51 -2.97
C ARG A 72 13.85 1.07 -2.75
N VAL A 73 12.55 0.83 -2.61
CA VAL A 73 12.00 -0.49 -2.27
C VAL A 73 10.88 -0.89 -3.22
N ALA A 74 10.81 -2.18 -3.53
CA ALA A 74 9.61 -2.83 -4.03
C ALA A 74 8.78 -3.30 -2.84
N ILE A 75 7.45 -3.31 -2.98
CA ILE A 75 6.53 -3.71 -1.91
C ILE A 75 5.87 -5.02 -2.34
N GLU A 76 6.03 -6.06 -1.53
CA GLU A 76 5.36 -7.34 -1.73
C GLU A 76 3.94 -7.25 -1.13
N PRO A 77 2.88 -7.29 -1.95
CA PRO A 77 1.52 -7.33 -1.46
C PRO A 77 1.18 -8.72 -0.90
N GLY A 78 0.57 -8.76 0.29
CA GLY A 78 0.19 -10.02 0.93
C GLY A 78 1.34 -10.61 1.73
N VAL A 79 1.45 -10.21 2.99
CA VAL A 79 2.19 -11.02 3.96
C VAL A 79 1.38 -12.32 4.15
N PRO A 80 1.99 -13.51 4.04
CA PRO A 80 1.30 -14.78 4.25
C PRO A 80 0.67 -14.91 5.64
#